data_AF-A0A1V5KES2-F1
#
_entry.id   AF-A0A1V5KES2-F1
#
_cell.length_a   1.000
_cell.length_b   1.000
_cell.length_c   1.000
_cell.angle_alpha   90.00
_cell.angle_beta   90.00
_cell.angle_gamma   90.00
#
_symmetry.space_group_name_H-M   'P 1'
#
loop_
_entity.id
_entity.type
_entity.pdbx_description
1 polymer ?
#
loop_
_entity_poly.entity_id
_entity_poly.type
_entity_poly.pdbx_seq_one_letter_code
_entity_poly.pdbx_strand_id
1 'polypeptide(L)' 'MARSADPNSAGSQFFICLGRERTAHLDGQYTIFGQLVEGMEVLEKIGQVQTGEGDAPVQPVVITKAYMRAN' A
#
# COMPACT_ATOMS: atom_id res chain seq x y z
N MET A 1 0.84 -7.67 2.07
CA MET A 1 0.12 -8.23 0.89
C MET A 1 -1.36 -8.16 1.16
N ALA A 2 -2.18 -7.63 0.25
CA ALA A 2 -3.64 -7.70 0.40
C ALA A 2 -4.12 -9.12 0.05
N ARG A 3 -5.28 -9.51 0.60
CA ARG A 3 -5.91 -10.82 0.38
C ARG A 3 -7.42 -10.69 0.54
N SER A 4 -8.15 -11.71 0.10
CA SER A 4 -9.57 -11.85 0.43
C SER A 4 -9.76 -12.37 1.87
N ALA A 5 -10.91 -12.97 2.16
CA ALA A 5 -11.19 -13.58 3.46
C ALA A 5 -10.31 -14.80 3.75
N ASP A 6 -9.84 -15.53 2.72
CA ASP A 6 -8.92 -16.64 2.90
C ASP A 6 -7.49 -16.12 3.19
N PRO A 7 -6.88 -16.47 4.34
CA PRO A 7 -5.52 -16.09 4.69
C PRO A 7 -4.46 -16.40 3.61
N ASN A 8 -4.66 -17.44 2.79
CA ASN A 8 -3.72 -17.90 1.77
C ASN A 8 -4.08 -17.44 0.35
N SER A 9 -4.93 -16.41 0.20
CA SER A 9 -5.39 -15.91 -1.10
C SER A 9 -4.65 -14.67 -1.62
N ALA A 10 -3.49 -14.33 -1.04
CA ALA A 10 -2.70 -13.18 -1.50
C ALA A 10 -2.24 -13.38 -2.96
N GLY A 11 -2.56 -12.40 -3.82
CA GLY A 11 -2.14 -12.35 -5.22
C GLY A 11 -1.08 -11.27 -5.45
N SER A 12 -1.31 -10.40 -6.44
CA SER A 12 -0.43 -9.26 -6.75
C SER A 12 -0.79 -7.97 -6.02
N GLN A 13 -1.93 -7.91 -5.34
CA GLN A 13 -2.36 -6.71 -4.63
C GLN A 13 -1.53 -6.50 -3.36
N PHE A 14 -1.03 -5.28 -3.19
CA PHE A 14 -0.28 -4.86 -2.01
C PHE A 14 -0.79 -3.49 -1.52
N PHE A 15 -0.41 -3.14 -0.31
CA PHE A 15 -0.69 -1.84 0.30
C PHE A 15 0.54 -1.37 1.08
N ILE A 16 0.63 -0.06 1.29
CA ILE A 16 1.69 0.56 2.10
C ILE A 16 1.00 1.23 3.29
N CYS A 17 1.46 0.94 4.51
CA CYS A 17 0.91 1.52 5.72
C CYS A 17 1.36 2.98 5.87
N LEU A 18 0.42 3.91 6.00
CA LEU A 18 0.72 5.34 6.22
C LEU A 18 1.14 5.67 7.66
N GLY A 19 0.92 4.76 8.61
CA GLY A 19 1.31 5.00 10.01
C GLY A 19 0.88 3.88 10.94
N ARG A 20 1.73 3.60 11.94
CA ARG A 20 1.58 2.44 12.83
C ARG A 20 0.36 2.50 13.75
N GLU A 21 -0.07 3.71 14.14
CA GLU A 21 -1.22 3.90 15.03
C GLU A 21 -2.51 3.32 14.44
N ARG A 22 -2.69 3.43 13.12
CA ARG A 22 -3.89 2.96 12.43
C ARG A 22 -3.78 1.53 11.91
N THR A 23 -2.58 0.96 11.80
CA THR A 23 -2.36 -0.35 11.16
C THR A 23 -1.94 -1.47 12.11
N ALA A 24 -1.89 -1.19 13.42
CA ALA A 24 -1.52 -2.14 14.47
C ALA A 24 -2.25 -3.49 14.39
N HIS A 25 -3.53 -3.44 14.07
CA HIS A 25 -4.44 -4.58 14.04
C HIS A 25 -4.18 -5.52 12.85
N LEU A 26 -3.32 -5.11 11.90
CA LEU A 26 -2.93 -5.92 10.75
C LEU A 26 -1.76 -6.87 11.06
N ASP A 27 -1.11 -6.69 12.21
CA ASP A 27 0.03 -7.51 12.64
C ASP A 27 -0.38 -8.99 12.74
N GLY A 28 0.40 -9.88 12.13
CA GLY A 28 0.11 -11.32 12.05
C GLY A 28 -1.04 -11.71 11.12
N GLN A 29 -1.76 -10.75 10.51
CA GLN A 29 -2.90 -11.00 9.62
C GLN A 29 -2.55 -10.92 8.13
N TYR A 30 -1.47 -10.20 7.79
CA TYR A 30 -1.04 -9.94 6.41
C TYR A 30 0.48 -10.06 6.29
N THR A 31 0.96 -10.68 5.21
CA THR A 31 2.39 -10.85 4.95
C THR A 31 3.07 -9.50 4.65
N ILE A 32 4.11 -9.18 5.43
CA ILE A 32 5.01 -8.05 5.21
C ILE A 32 6.23 -8.56 4.42
N PHE A 33 6.61 -7.85 3.35
CA PHE A 33 7.75 -8.22 2.50
C PHE A 33 8.73 -7.07 2.23
N GLY A 34 8.46 -5.88 2.77
CA GLY A 34 9.29 -4.70 2.54
C GLY A 34 8.88 -3.53 3.42
N GLN A 35 9.72 -2.49 3.41
CA GLN A 35 9.49 -1.22 4.08
C GLN A 35 9.88 -0.06 3.16
N LEU A 36 9.24 1.09 3.35
CA LEU A 36 9.65 2.30 2.66
C LEU A 36 11.02 2.76 3.18
N VAL A 37 11.97 3.00 2.27
CA VAL A 37 13.31 3.49 2.60
C VAL A 37 13.51 4.97 2.26
N GLU A 38 12.76 5.48 1.29
CA GLU A 38 12.78 6.87 0.83
C GLU A 38 11.41 7.29 0.26
N GLY A 39 11.13 8.59 0.18
CA GLY A 39 9.90 9.09 -0.45
C GLY A 39 8.66 9.17 0.45
N MET A 40 8.83 9.32 1.77
CA MET A 40 7.71 9.45 2.72
C MET A 40 6.76 10.60 2.35
N GLU A 41 7.30 11.75 1.97
CA GLU A 41 6.49 12.91 1.53
C GLU A 41 5.62 12.60 0.30
N VAL A 42 6.06 11.71 -0.59
CA VAL A 42 5.29 11.31 -1.77
C VAL A 42 4.17 10.36 -1.35
N LEU A 43 4.48 9.41 -0.47
CA LEU A 43 3.49 8.49 0.08
C LEU A 43 2.39 9.25 0.84
N GLU A 44 2.74 10.28 1.62
CA GLU A 44 1.76 11.14 2.30
C GLU A 44 0.87 11.89 1.31
N LYS A 45 1.45 12.47 0.25
CA LYS A 45 0.68 13.14 -0.81
C LYS A 45 -0.29 12.17 -1.50
N ILE A 46 0.14 10.94 -1.79
CA ILE A 46 -0.74 9.89 -2.35
C ILE A 46 -1.87 9.56 -1.37
N GLY A 47 -1.58 9.43 -0.07
CA GLY A 47 -2.58 9.16 0.96
C GLY A 47 -3.59 10.28 1.23
N GLN A 48 -3.38 11.47 0.65
CA GLN A 48 -4.24 12.65 0.81
C GLN A 48 -4.98 13.05 -0.47
N VAL A 49 -4.84 12.30 -1.56
CA VAL A 49 -5.59 12.58 -2.80
C VAL A 49 -7.08 12.47 -2.56
N GLN A 50 -7.87 13.25 -3.30
CA GLN A 50 -9.33 13.18 -3.23
C GLN A 50 -9.81 11.79 -3.68
N THR A 51 -10.60 11.13 -2.84
CA THR A 51 -11.25 9.84 -3.15
C THR A 51 -12.74 10.02 -3.39
N GLY A 52 -13.30 9.10 -4.18
CA GLY A 52 -14.72 9.02 -4.53
C GLY A 52 -15.33 7.71 -4.02
N GLU A 53 -16.21 7.12 -4.82
CA GLU A 53 -16.88 5.86 -4.48
C GLU A 53 -15.86 4.72 -4.24
N GLY A 54 -16.09 3.92 -3.20
CA GLY A 54 -15.21 2.79 -2.86
C GLY A 54 -13.81 3.19 -2.43
N ASP A 55 -13.60 4.45 -2.00
CA ASP A 55 -12.30 5.02 -1.66
C ASP A 55 -11.30 5.06 -2.84
N ALA A 56 -11.80 5.00 -4.07
CA ALA A 56 -10.99 5.11 -5.27
C ALA A 56 -10.56 6.58 -5.50
N PRO A 57 -9.29 6.87 -5.83
CA PRO A 57 -8.87 8.22 -6.20
C PRO A 57 -9.69 8.79 -7.37
N VAL A 58 -10.21 10.02 -7.23
CA VAL A 58 -10.94 10.73 -8.30
C VAL A 58 -10.03 10.93 -9.52
N GLN A 59 -8.79 11.33 -9.27
CA GLN A 59 -7.72 11.33 -10.26
C GLN A 59 -6.83 10.09 -10.03
N PRO A 60 -6.73 9.15 -10.99
CA PRO A 60 -5.92 7.95 -10.82
C PRO A 60 -4.45 8.23 -10.51
N VAL A 61 -3.93 7.57 -9.47
CA VAL A 61 -2.49 7.52 -9.15
C VAL A 61 -1.93 6.24 -9.77
N VAL A 62 -1.07 6.38 -10.78
CA VAL A 62 -0.64 5.27 -11.63
C VAL A 62 0.86 4.98 -11.46
N ILE A 63 1.20 3.72 -11.17
CA ILE A 63 2.58 3.23 -11.29
C ILE A 63 2.88 3.09 -12.79
N THR A 64 3.63 4.03 -13.36
CA THR A 64 3.95 4.04 -14.79
C THR A 64 5.10 3.10 -15.13
N LYS A 65 6.09 2.99 -14.23
CA LYS A 65 7.26 2.11 -14.34
C LYS A 65 7.72 1.69 -12.94
N ALA A 66 8.34 0.52 -12.85
CA ALA A 66 9.01 0.04 -11.66
C ALA A 66 10.38 -0.54 -12.04
N TYR A 67 11.37 -0.34 -11.19
CA TYR A 67 12.74 -0.79 -11.42
C TYR A 67 13.25 -1.52 -10.19
N MET A 68 14.02 -2.58 -10.42
CA MET A 68 14.82 -3.18 -9.37
C MET A 68 16.11 -2.37 -9.23
N ARG A 69 16.38 -1.84 -8.04
CA ARG A 69 17.69 -1.31 -7.70
C ARG A 69 18.60 -2.51 -7.41
N ALA A 70 19.58 -2.76 -8.29
CA ALA A 70 20.63 -3.72 -7.99
C ALA A 70 21.54 -3.16 -6.89
N ASN A 71 21.98 -4.05 -6.00
CA ASN A 71 22.99 -3.74 -4.99
C ASN A 71 24.38 -3.68 -5.61
#